data_AF-A0A5E6SJV1-F1
#
_entry.id   AF-A0A5E6SJV1-F1
#
_cell.length_a   1.000
_cell.length_b   1.000
_cell.length_c   1.000
_cell.angle_alpha   90.00
_cell.angle_beta   90.00
_cell.angle_gamma   90.00
#
_symmetry.space_group_name_H-M   'P 1'
#
loop_
_entity.id
_entity.type
_entity.pdbx_description
1 polymer ?
#
loop_
_entity_poly.entity_id
_entity_poly.type
_entity_poly.pdbx_seq_one_letter_code
_entity_poly.pdbx_strand_id
1 'polypeptide(L)'
;MKNRIIIETYVKTGERFADFFEYQGGFNGQASIEGALVLTIDGTPLIDKSMFDYVDDLWSYLSEGLLQVSEGKSFSCFFPDQPIEVKLTPSNGRLQVSVTCHSEVSVAVDKDEFVRVMSEHARKFFTRLQAIEPGAKGTCDYALGHLNKIRR
;
A
#
# COMPACT_ATOMS: atom_id res chain seq x y z
N MET A 1 14.60 10.41 -14.62
CA MET A 1 14.88 8.96 -14.76
C MET A 1 13.73 8.22 -14.10
N LYS A 2 13.21 7.15 -14.70
CA LYS A 2 12.15 6.35 -14.04
C LYS A 2 12.78 5.52 -12.92
N ASN A 3 12.25 5.64 -11.70
CA ASN A 3 12.66 4.80 -10.59
C ASN A 3 12.11 3.37 -10.78
N ARG A 4 12.87 2.36 -10.36
CA ARG A 4 12.40 0.98 -10.34
C ARG A 4 11.64 0.75 -9.02
N ILE A 5 10.31 0.78 -9.10
CA ILE A 5 9.41 0.54 -7.97
C ILE A 5 8.82 -0.87 -8.12
N ILE A 6 9.09 -1.74 -7.16
CA ILE A 6 8.54 -3.09 -7.09
C ILE A 6 7.56 -3.12 -5.92
N ILE A 7 6.33 -3.56 -6.21
CA ILE A 7 5.25 -3.70 -5.24
C ILE A 7 4.65 -5.08 -5.39
N GLU A 8 4.49 -5.77 -4.26
CA GLU A 8 3.79 -7.05 -4.20
C GLU A 8 2.81 -7.00 -3.03
N THR A 9 1.70 -7.73 -3.16
CA THR A 9 0.73 -7.87 -2.07
C THR A 9 0.51 -9.35 -1.81
N TYR A 10 0.62 -9.75 -0.54
CA TYR A 10 0.45 -11.13 -0.11
C TYR A 10 -0.67 -11.23 0.91
N VAL A 11 -1.39 -12.35 0.88
CA VAL A 11 -2.28 -12.79 1.95
C VAL A 11 -1.53 -13.75 2.85
N LYS A 12 -1.68 -13.59 4.16
CA LYS A 12 -1.15 -14.52 5.15
C LYS A 12 -2.25 -15.50 5.59
N THR A 13 -1.94 -16.79 5.51
CA THR A 13 -2.82 -17.88 5.97
C THR A 13 -2.03 -18.79 6.91
N GLY A 14 -2.25 -18.63 8.22
CA GLY A 14 -1.34 -19.19 9.23
C GLY A 14 0.07 -18.63 9.03
N GLU A 15 1.05 -19.51 8.83
CA GLU A 15 2.47 -19.15 8.61
C GLU A 15 2.84 -18.94 7.13
N ARG A 16 1.88 -19.06 6.20
CA ARG A 16 2.16 -19.02 4.76
C ARG A 16 1.73 -17.70 4.14
N PHE A 17 2.53 -17.20 3.21
CA PHE A 17 2.19 -16.08 2.35
C PHE A 17 1.85 -16.57 0.94
N ALA A 18 0.68 -16.20 0.44
CA ALA A 18 0.26 -16.43 -0.94
C ALA A 18 0.17 -15.09 -1.68
N ASP A 19 0.56 -15.05 -2.96
CA ASP A 19 0.35 -13.86 -3.80
C ASP A 19 -1.15 -13.53 -3.84
N PHE A 20 -1.52 -12.30 -3.51
CA PHE A 20 -2.90 -11.86 -3.45
C PHE A 20 -3.63 -11.99 -4.80
N PHE A 21 -2.94 -11.72 -5.91
CA PHE A 21 -3.49 -11.79 -7.26
C PHE A 21 -3.66 -13.22 -7.77
N GLU A 22 -2.97 -14.18 -7.18
CA GLU A 22 -3.11 -15.61 -7.49
C GLU A 22 -3.98 -16.36 -6.47
N TYR A 23 -4.21 -15.78 -5.29
CA TYR A 23 -4.97 -16.38 -4.19
C TYR A 23 -6.40 -16.76 -4.59
N GLN A 24 -6.78 -18.02 -4.42
CA GLN A 24 -8.10 -18.56 -4.77
C GLN A 24 -8.99 -18.87 -3.54
N GLY A 25 -8.49 -18.59 -2.33
CA GLY A 25 -9.28 -18.79 -1.10
C GLY A 25 -10.25 -17.63 -0.85
N GLY A 26 -11.16 -17.82 0.10
CA GLY A 26 -12.00 -16.76 0.65
C GLY A 26 -11.43 -16.21 1.96
N PHE A 27 -11.98 -15.09 2.43
CA PHE A 27 -11.67 -14.51 3.75
C PHE A 27 -12.77 -14.79 4.79
N ASN A 28 -13.81 -15.54 4.40
CA ASN A 28 -14.89 -16.00 5.28
C ASN A 28 -15.56 -14.86 6.08
N GLY A 29 -15.63 -13.65 5.52
CA GLY A 29 -16.18 -12.48 6.22
C GLY A 29 -15.34 -11.97 7.38
N GLN A 30 -14.03 -12.26 7.40
CA GLN A 30 -13.10 -11.61 8.32
C GLN A 30 -13.16 -10.09 8.17
N ALA A 31 -13.08 -9.38 9.30
CA ALA A 31 -13.17 -7.92 9.32
C ALA A 31 -11.93 -7.23 8.72
N SER A 32 -10.77 -7.89 8.81
CA SER A 32 -9.50 -7.44 8.29
C SER A 32 -8.71 -8.64 7.74
N ILE A 33 -7.88 -8.42 6.73
CA ILE A 33 -7.12 -9.46 6.04
C ILE A 33 -5.66 -9.40 6.45
N GLU A 34 -5.18 -10.41 7.17
CA GLU A 34 -3.73 -10.53 7.43
C GLU A 34 -2.96 -10.71 6.11
N GLY A 35 -1.86 -9.99 5.96
CA GLY A 35 -1.05 -10.03 4.75
C GLY A 35 0.16 -9.12 4.82
N ALA A 36 0.87 -8.99 3.71
CA ALA A 36 2.03 -8.10 3.62
C ALA A 36 1.99 -7.30 2.32
N LEU A 37 2.28 -6.02 2.44
CA LEU A 37 2.69 -5.17 1.33
C LEU A 37 4.22 -5.21 1.27
N VAL A 38 4.79 -5.62 0.14
CA VAL A 38 6.25 -5.58 -0.06
C VAL A 38 6.57 -4.42 -0.99
N LEU A 39 7.51 -3.56 -0.58
CA LEU A 39 7.90 -2.37 -1.33
C LEU A 39 9.42 -2.26 -1.43
N THR A 40 9.92 -2.23 -2.67
CA THR A 40 11.32 -1.98 -2.97
C THR A 40 11.44 -0.85 -4.00
N ILE A 41 12.30 0.13 -3.73
CA ILE A 41 12.55 1.27 -4.63
C ILE A 41 14.03 1.33 -4.95
N ASP A 42 14.38 1.28 -6.24
CA ASP A 42 15.77 1.28 -6.73
C ASP A 42 16.68 0.28 -6.00
N GLY A 43 16.14 -0.89 -5.67
CA GLY A 43 16.85 -1.97 -4.96
C GLY A 43 16.91 -1.81 -3.44
N THR A 44 16.36 -0.73 -2.87
CA THR A 44 16.26 -0.55 -1.42
C THR A 44 14.92 -1.11 -0.91
N PRO A 45 14.93 -2.18 -0.09
CA PRO A 45 13.72 -2.70 0.54
C PRO A 45 13.26 -1.76 1.65
N LEU A 46 12.01 -1.28 1.58
CA LEU A 46 11.38 -0.43 2.59
C LEU A 46 10.40 -1.20 3.47
N ILE A 47 9.64 -2.11 2.85
CA ILE A 47 8.68 -2.98 3.52
C ILE A 47 8.90 -4.40 2.98
N ASP A 48 9.00 -5.38 3.87
CA ASP A 48 9.13 -6.79 3.53
C ASP A 48 8.05 -7.65 4.23
N LYS A 49 8.03 -8.95 3.94
CA LYS A 49 7.00 -9.88 4.46
C LYS A 49 7.01 -10.03 5.98
N SER A 50 8.11 -9.70 6.68
CA SER A 50 8.16 -9.77 8.14
C SER A 50 7.32 -8.66 8.79
N MET A 51 7.06 -7.57 8.07
CA MET A 51 6.20 -6.46 8.45
C MET A 51 4.72 -6.74 8.09
N PHE A 52 4.26 -7.98 8.21
CA PHE A 52 2.88 -8.34 7.89
C PHE A 52 1.89 -7.71 8.89
N ASP A 53 0.70 -7.34 8.43
CA ASP A 53 -0.36 -6.71 9.23
C ASP A 53 -1.71 -6.88 8.50
N TYR A 54 -2.75 -6.15 8.88
CA TYR A 54 -4.01 -6.04 8.15
C TYR A 54 -3.80 -5.28 6.84
N VAL A 55 -3.55 -6.03 5.76
CA VAL A 55 -3.04 -5.50 4.49
C VAL A 55 -4.10 -4.71 3.73
N ASP A 56 -5.37 -5.04 3.90
CA ASP A 56 -6.50 -4.31 3.32
C ASP A 56 -6.69 -2.93 3.97
N ASP A 57 -6.59 -2.87 5.29
CA ASP A 57 -6.61 -1.62 6.05
C ASP A 57 -5.39 -0.74 5.71
N LEU A 58 -4.18 -1.34 5.64
CA LEU A 58 -2.97 -0.62 5.24
C LEU A 58 -3.10 -0.03 3.82
N TRP A 59 -3.59 -0.81 2.84
CA TRP A 59 -3.85 -0.29 1.50
C TRP A 59 -4.90 0.82 1.48
N SER A 60 -5.86 0.79 2.40
CA SER A 60 -6.90 1.83 2.53
C SER A 60 -6.28 3.14 3.01
N TYR A 61 -5.44 3.10 4.05
CA TYR A 61 -4.71 4.27 4.55
C TYR A 61 -3.78 4.85 3.49
N LEU A 62 -3.03 3.99 2.80
CA LEU A 62 -2.14 4.42 1.71
C LEU A 62 -2.92 5.01 0.54
N SER A 63 -4.15 4.57 0.25
CA SER A 63 -4.96 5.16 -0.82
C SER A 63 -5.33 6.62 -0.54
N GLU A 64 -5.62 6.95 0.73
CA GLU A 64 -5.76 8.35 1.14
C GLU A 64 -4.43 9.10 1.02
N GLY A 65 -3.34 8.52 1.52
CA GLY A 65 -2.02 9.14 1.48
C GLY A 65 -1.54 9.44 0.06
N LEU A 66 -1.81 8.56 -0.89
CA LEU A 66 -1.48 8.76 -2.31
C LEU A 66 -2.23 9.95 -2.90
N LEU A 67 -3.50 10.16 -2.52
CA LEU A 67 -4.24 11.36 -2.92
C LEU A 67 -3.61 12.62 -2.32
N GLN A 68 -3.32 12.62 -1.02
CA GLN A 68 -2.69 13.77 -0.35
C GLN A 68 -1.34 14.13 -0.99
N VAL A 69 -0.49 13.13 -1.25
CA VAL A 69 0.82 13.32 -1.89
C VAL A 69 0.67 13.80 -3.34
N SER A 70 -0.34 13.34 -4.08
CA SER A 70 -0.61 13.84 -5.44
C SER A 70 -0.90 15.34 -5.43
N GLU A 71 -1.55 15.84 -4.38
CA GLU A 71 -1.86 17.26 -4.13
C GLU A 71 -0.69 18.04 -3.51
N GLY A 72 0.47 17.41 -3.32
CA GLY A 72 1.66 18.03 -2.73
C GLY A 72 1.65 18.14 -1.21
N LYS A 73 0.77 17.40 -0.52
CA LYS A 73 0.71 17.36 0.95
C LYS A 73 1.49 16.16 1.48
N SER A 74 2.10 16.31 2.66
CA SER A 74 2.71 15.20 3.38
C SER A 74 1.63 14.30 3.97
N PHE A 75 1.95 13.01 4.09
CA PHE A 75 1.10 12.01 4.72
C PHE A 75 1.92 11.10 5.63
N SER A 76 1.31 10.64 6.72
CA SER A 76 1.88 9.60 7.57
C SER A 76 0.79 8.71 8.15
N CYS A 77 1.08 7.41 8.28
CA CYS A 77 0.23 6.49 9.03
C CYS A 77 1.09 5.43 9.73
N PHE A 78 0.51 4.80 10.74
CA PHE A 78 1.04 3.55 11.27
C PHE A 78 0.45 2.36 10.51
N PHE A 79 1.13 1.23 10.56
CA PHE A 79 0.53 -0.05 10.25
C PHE A 79 -0.62 -0.33 11.24
N PRO A 80 -1.69 -1.04 10.83
CA PRO A 80 -2.90 -1.14 11.65
C PRO A 80 -2.71 -1.75 13.04
N ASP A 81 -1.90 -2.81 13.17
CA ASP A 81 -1.68 -3.55 14.42
C ASP A 81 -0.23 -3.45 14.94
N GLN A 82 0.70 -2.99 14.10
CA GLN A 82 2.12 -2.84 14.45
C GLN A 82 2.57 -1.38 14.55
N PRO A 83 3.54 -1.08 15.44
CA PRO A 83 4.13 0.25 15.57
C PRO A 83 5.14 0.57 14.45
N ILE A 84 4.79 0.25 13.21
CA ILE A 84 5.57 0.55 12.01
C ILE A 84 4.99 1.81 11.38
N GLU A 85 5.81 2.83 11.16
CA GLU A 85 5.35 4.10 10.60
C GLU A 85 5.77 4.25 9.15
N VAL A 86 4.84 4.67 8.29
CA VAL A 86 5.11 5.13 6.92
C VAL A 86 4.97 6.64 6.87
N LYS A 87 5.96 7.33 6.30
CA LYS A 87 5.92 8.76 6.01
C LYS A 87 6.18 9.03 4.54
N LEU A 88 5.35 9.87 3.94
CA LEU A 88 5.43 10.33 2.56
C LEU A 88 5.55 11.87 2.57
N THR A 89 6.73 12.40 2.21
CA THR A 89 7.01 13.84 2.27
C THR A 89 7.39 14.38 0.89
N PRO A 90 6.47 15.05 0.17
CA PRO A 90 6.77 15.62 -1.14
C PRO A 90 7.64 16.88 -1.03
N SER A 91 8.59 17.06 -1.94
CA SER A 91 9.44 18.26 -2.04
C SER A 91 10.00 18.40 -3.46
N ASN A 92 9.76 19.56 -4.10
CA ASN A 92 10.33 19.92 -5.42
C ASN A 92 10.22 18.82 -6.50
N GLY A 93 9.04 18.20 -6.64
CA GLY A 93 8.79 17.11 -7.61
C GLY A 93 9.33 15.74 -7.20
N ARG A 94 10.04 15.65 -6.07
CA ARG A 94 10.49 14.41 -5.44
C ARG A 94 9.57 14.05 -4.28
N LEU A 95 9.65 12.80 -3.86
CA LEU A 95 8.98 12.29 -2.68
C LEU A 95 10.00 11.55 -1.81
N GLN A 96 10.10 11.93 -0.55
CA GLN A 96 10.78 11.12 0.45
C GLN A 96 9.79 10.07 0.97
N VAL A 97 10.16 8.79 0.86
CA VAL A 97 9.40 7.66 1.41
C VAL A 97 10.23 7.08 2.55
N SER A 98 9.74 7.21 3.78
CA SER A 98 10.35 6.62 4.97
C SER A 98 9.46 5.52 5.54
N VAL A 99 10.09 4.44 6.00
CA VAL A 99 9.45 3.40 6.82
C VAL A 99 10.28 3.21 8.08
N THR A 100 9.65 3.30 9.25
CA THR A 100 10.31 3.11 10.55
C THR A 100 9.79 1.85 11.22
N CYS A 101 10.64 0.83 11.31
CA CYS A 101 10.41 -0.40 12.06
C CYS A 101 11.68 -0.68 12.87
N HIS A 102 11.68 -0.29 14.15
CA HIS A 102 12.86 -0.19 15.04
C HIS A 102 13.95 0.80 14.60
N SER A 103 14.19 0.93 13.29
CA SER A 103 15.06 1.91 12.63
C SER A 103 14.37 2.45 11.38
N GLU A 104 14.70 3.68 11.00
CA GLU A 104 14.19 4.29 9.75
C GLU A 104 15.00 3.81 8.54
N VAL A 105 14.28 3.39 7.50
CA VAL A 105 14.80 3.24 6.13
C VAL A 105 14.08 4.26 5.26
N SER A 106 14.82 4.98 4.41
CA SER A 106 14.25 6.07 3.64
C SER A 106 14.89 6.22 2.27
N VAL A 107 14.07 6.56 1.27
CA VAL A 107 14.51 6.79 -0.12
C VAL A 107 13.81 8.01 -0.74
N ALA A 108 14.51 8.68 -1.66
CA ALA A 108 13.92 9.72 -2.48
C ALA A 108 13.53 9.13 -3.85
N VAL A 109 12.29 9.34 -4.26
CA VAL A 109 11.71 8.85 -5.53
C VAL A 109 11.07 10.01 -6.31
N ASP A 110 10.86 9.84 -7.60
CA ASP A 110 10.01 10.75 -8.38
C ASP A 110 8.57 10.68 -7.85
N LYS A 111 8.00 11.84 -7.49
CA LYS A 111 6.70 11.90 -6.80
C LYS A 111 5.58 11.36 -7.69
N ASP A 112 5.55 11.80 -8.95
CA ASP A 112 4.46 11.48 -9.87
C ASP A 112 4.56 10.01 -10.28
N GLU A 113 5.77 9.47 -10.51
CA GLU A 113 5.96 8.05 -10.79
C GLU A 113 5.58 7.17 -9.59
N PHE A 114 5.93 7.55 -8.36
CA PHE A 114 5.53 6.81 -7.16
C PHE A 114 4.02 6.78 -7.01
N VAL A 115 3.36 7.95 -7.09
CA VAL A 115 1.90 8.05 -7.01
C VAL A 115 1.24 7.21 -8.09
N ARG A 116 1.74 7.28 -9.33
CA ARG A 116 1.21 6.50 -10.46
C ARG A 116 1.31 4.99 -10.21
N VAL A 117 2.51 4.48 -9.90
CA VAL A 117 2.75 3.04 -9.75
C VAL A 117 2.01 2.48 -8.53
N MET A 118 2.08 3.16 -7.38
CA MET A 118 1.38 2.73 -6.16
C MET A 118 -0.15 2.76 -6.33
N SER A 119 -0.69 3.82 -6.96
CA SER A 119 -2.14 3.90 -7.19
C SER A 119 -2.64 2.88 -8.19
N GLU A 120 -1.88 2.55 -9.25
CA GLU A 120 -2.20 1.47 -10.18
C GLU A 120 -2.27 0.11 -9.47
N HIS A 121 -1.32 -0.17 -8.57
CA HIS A 121 -1.31 -1.41 -7.78
C HIS A 121 -2.47 -1.45 -6.77
N ALA A 122 -2.72 -0.37 -6.04
CA ALA A 122 -3.83 -0.25 -5.10
C ALA A 122 -5.19 -0.45 -5.80
N ARG A 123 -5.39 0.11 -7.00
CA ARG A 123 -6.60 -0.12 -7.79
C ARG A 123 -6.77 -1.59 -8.14
N LYS A 124 -5.72 -2.26 -8.62
CA LYS A 124 -5.77 -3.70 -8.91
C LYS A 124 -6.12 -4.50 -7.66
N PHE A 125 -5.53 -4.16 -6.52
CA PHE A 125 -5.82 -4.78 -5.23
C PHE A 125 -7.30 -4.65 -4.88
N PHE A 126 -7.84 -3.43 -4.80
CA PHE A 126 -9.24 -3.21 -4.38
C PHE A 126 -10.27 -3.72 -5.39
N THR A 127 -9.99 -3.63 -6.70
CA THR A 127 -10.87 -4.22 -7.72
C THR A 127 -10.95 -5.74 -7.56
N ARG A 128 -9.82 -6.40 -7.29
CA ARG A 128 -9.82 -7.84 -7.04
C ARG A 128 -10.47 -8.18 -5.70
N LEU A 129 -10.14 -7.46 -4.63
CA LEU A 129 -10.70 -7.68 -3.29
C LEU A 129 -12.23 -7.63 -3.33
N GLN A 130 -12.80 -6.60 -3.97
CA GLN A 130 -14.24 -6.47 -4.14
C GLN A 130 -14.87 -7.65 -4.90
N ALA A 131 -14.14 -8.29 -5.81
CA ALA A 131 -14.62 -9.44 -6.58
C ALA A 131 -14.61 -10.75 -5.79
N ILE A 132 -13.67 -10.92 -4.85
CA ILE A 132 -13.50 -12.17 -4.09
C ILE A 132 -14.06 -12.09 -2.66
N GLU A 133 -14.32 -10.89 -2.14
CA GLU A 133 -14.89 -10.65 -0.81
C GLU A 133 -15.95 -9.54 -0.88
N PRO A 134 -17.21 -9.88 -1.19
CA PRO A 134 -18.30 -8.90 -1.27
C PRO A 134 -18.51 -8.09 0.02
N GLY A 135 -18.14 -8.64 1.19
CA GLY A 135 -18.20 -7.92 2.47
C GLY A 135 -17.27 -6.71 2.52
N ALA A 136 -16.18 -6.71 1.75
CA ALA A 136 -15.21 -5.62 1.70
C ALA A 136 -15.65 -4.41 0.85
N LYS A 137 -16.89 -4.43 0.30
CA LYS A 137 -17.37 -3.40 -0.64
C LYS A 137 -17.20 -1.97 -0.10
N GLY A 138 -17.52 -1.73 1.17
CA GLY A 138 -17.41 -0.41 1.79
C GLY A 138 -15.97 0.12 1.79
N THR A 139 -15.02 -0.71 2.27
CA THR A 139 -13.59 -0.40 2.27
C THR A 139 -13.05 -0.20 0.86
N CYS A 140 -13.47 -1.05 -0.09
CA CYS A 140 -13.07 -0.93 -1.50
C CYS A 140 -13.57 0.38 -2.12
N ASP A 141 -14.85 0.74 -1.91
CA ASP A 141 -15.43 1.96 -2.45
C ASP A 141 -14.76 3.22 -1.85
N TYR A 142 -14.45 3.20 -0.55
CA TYR A 142 -13.72 4.27 0.12
C TYR A 142 -12.34 4.47 -0.52
N ALA A 143 -11.53 3.40 -0.61
CA ALA A 143 -10.18 3.47 -1.13
C ALA A 143 -10.16 3.84 -2.63
N LEU A 144 -10.99 3.20 -3.45
CA LEU A 144 -11.14 3.53 -4.88
C LEU A 144 -11.62 4.97 -5.07
N GLY A 145 -12.46 5.48 -4.18
CA GLY A 145 -12.92 6.87 -4.18
C GLY A 145 -11.78 7.88 -4.05
N HIS A 146 -10.78 7.62 -3.21
CA HIS A 146 -9.56 8.45 -3.13
C HIS A 146 -8.72 8.31 -4.39
N LEU A 147 -8.44 7.07 -4.81
CA LEU A 147 -7.62 6.80 -5.97
C LEU A 147 -8.21 7.48 -7.22
N ASN A 148 -9.53 7.42 -7.43
CA ASN A 148 -10.21 8.05 -8.57
C ASN A 148 -10.07 9.57 -8.67
N LYS A 149 -9.73 10.25 -7.56
CA LYS A 149 -9.50 11.71 -7.54
C LYS A 149 -8.08 12.09 -7.97
N ILE A 150 -7.14 11.15 -7.97
CA ILE A 150 -5.76 11.37 -8.42
C ILE A 150 -5.78 11.66 -9.92
N ARG A 151 -5.39 12.88 -10.29
CA ARG A 151 -5.31 13.32 -11.70
C ARG A 151 -4.10 12.65 -12.36
N ARG A 152 -4.32 12.15 -13.58
CA ARG A 152 -3.26 11.59 -14.43
C ARG A 152 -2.45 12.69 -15.10
#